data_AF-A0A3N4D9P8-F1
#
_entry.id   AF-A0A3N4D9P8-F1
#
_cell.length_a   1.000
_cell.length_b   1.000
_cell.length_c   1.000
_cell.angle_alpha   90.00
_cell.angle_beta   90.00
_cell.angle_gamma   90.00
#
_symmetry.space_group_name_H-M   'P 1'
#
loop_
_entity.id
_entity.type
_entity.pdbx_description
1 polymer ?
#
loop_
_entity_poly.entity_id
_entity_poly.type
_entity_poly.pdbx_seq_one_letter_code
_entity_poly.pdbx_strand_id
1 'polypeptide(L)'
;MKKKKQFENEPPSIDNINEANLFIRELWQKLREYEDRLTMSSRNSSKSPSSDSPADKAERKKLKTPRSGNKVGAQPGHTGHKRPLAALGETDEKIVCLPDACSPDCGGEVTPNSSPSYRHQVFELPEPKLDITEYQLFHGRCLQCNSVSKGALPKGASAGQMGPRLLSYVAVLSGLYHLSVRKIQRLLQDQYGTHFSTGLISEAQGRVSSMLTPTHQALHQYIKQAPLVHIDETTHNRNGEEHTRWFWLMSAKDVVFQQVKYFRNKDAAKSILGEQTQGVVVSDQCPSYHWIEPERHQFCLAHIERNLQQMADYSGKGLTEHIGNRLVLLFKSVFRTQHRYEAAELDEVNWRRRMHRLRSSITDWLERGTKVPASRYAGRCRYILKYEIGLWVFLNHPGTPLTNNEAERCLRGSVIMRKICYGTSSDRGEKFRSRLLSVVETCKKRKLSPITVVSKIITAVVGKCEYPDVFGLMST
;
A
#
# COMPACT_ATOMS: atom_id res chain seq x y z
N MET A 1 -25.27 13.99 6.46
CA MET A 1 -26.64 13.49 6.16
C MET A 1 -26.94 12.31 7.06
N LYS A 2 -27.76 12.49 8.11
CA LYS A 2 -28.32 11.36 8.86
C LYS A 2 -29.06 10.47 7.86
N LYS A 3 -28.70 9.20 7.75
CA LYS A 3 -29.48 8.23 6.96
C LYS A 3 -30.88 8.23 7.56
N LYS A 4 -31.86 8.86 6.89
CA LYS A 4 -33.27 8.69 7.25
C LYS A 4 -33.53 7.19 7.28
N LYS A 5 -33.98 6.67 8.41
CA LYS A 5 -34.42 5.28 8.48
C LYS A 5 -35.58 5.15 7.49
N GLN A 6 -35.40 4.27 6.50
CA GLN A 6 -36.31 4.13 5.37
C GLN A 6 -37.67 3.49 5.77
N PHE A 7 -37.80 3.04 7.02
CA PHE A 7 -38.88 2.18 7.52
C PHE A 7 -39.41 2.66 8.88
N GLU A 8 -39.54 3.96 9.09
CA GLU A 8 -40.18 4.52 10.30
C GLU A 8 -41.71 4.69 10.15
N ASN A 9 -42.24 4.57 8.93
CA ASN A 9 -43.67 4.68 8.63
C ASN A 9 -44.28 3.30 8.36
N GLU A 10 -45.57 3.14 8.64
CA GLU A 10 -46.35 1.97 8.24
C GLU A 10 -46.29 1.74 6.72
N PRO A 11 -46.35 0.48 6.25
CA PRO A 11 -46.42 0.19 4.82
C PRO A 11 -47.65 0.88 4.20
N PRO A 12 -47.55 1.37 2.94
CA PRO A 12 -48.66 2.06 2.30
C PRO A 12 -49.88 1.15 2.18
N SER A 13 -51.07 1.66 2.51
CA SER A 13 -52.34 1.02 2.16
C SER A 13 -52.57 1.19 0.65
N ILE A 14 -52.79 0.09 -0.06
CA ILE A 14 -53.02 0.11 -1.51
C ILE A 14 -54.37 -0.54 -1.77
N ASP A 15 -55.33 0.25 -2.24
CA ASP A 15 -56.72 -0.16 -2.38
C ASP A 15 -57.01 -0.81 -3.75
N ASN A 16 -56.08 -0.69 -4.71
CA ASN A 16 -56.21 -1.17 -6.08
C ASN A 16 -55.31 -2.39 -6.35
N ILE A 17 -55.87 -3.48 -6.89
CA ILE A 17 -55.14 -4.73 -7.18
C ILE A 17 -53.98 -4.54 -8.17
N ASN A 18 -54.11 -3.63 -9.13
CA ASN A 18 -53.05 -3.35 -10.11
C ASN A 18 -51.87 -2.62 -9.46
N GLU A 19 -52.16 -1.65 -8.59
CA GLU A 19 -51.16 -0.93 -7.81
C GLU A 19 -50.50 -1.86 -6.79
N ALA A 20 -51.27 -2.75 -6.16
CA ALA A 20 -50.75 -3.74 -5.23
C ALA A 20 -49.79 -4.71 -5.94
N ASN A 21 -50.15 -5.18 -7.13
CA ASN A 21 -49.29 -6.02 -7.96
C ASN A 21 -48.01 -5.30 -8.41
N LEU A 22 -48.08 -4.01 -8.76
CA LEU A 22 -46.90 -3.20 -9.08
C LEU A 22 -45.99 -3.04 -7.86
N PHE A 23 -46.58 -2.74 -6.69
CA PHE A 23 -45.86 -2.57 -5.44
C PHE A 23 -45.19 -3.87 -4.97
N ILE A 24 -45.89 -5.02 -5.06
CA ILE A 24 -45.33 -6.34 -4.78
C ILE A 24 -44.13 -6.62 -5.71
N ARG A 25 -44.24 -6.31 -7.01
CA ARG A 25 -43.12 -6.48 -7.95
C ARG A 25 -41.93 -5.59 -7.58
N GLU A 26 -42.17 -4.34 -7.18
CA GLU A 26 -41.13 -3.41 -6.73
C GLU A 26 -40.44 -3.91 -5.45
N LEU A 27 -41.22 -4.33 -4.45
CA LEU A 27 -40.70 -4.92 -3.20
C LEU A 27 -39.90 -6.19 -3.47
N TRP A 28 -40.40 -7.07 -4.36
CA TRP A 28 -39.71 -8.30 -4.74
C TRP A 28 -38.40 -8.02 -5.49
N GLN A 29 -38.32 -6.92 -6.26
CA GLN A 29 -37.06 -6.47 -6.85
C GLN A 29 -36.09 -5.93 -5.79
N LYS A 30 -36.56 -5.13 -4.83
CA LYS A 30 -35.74 -4.61 -3.71
C LYS A 30 -35.22 -5.73 -2.82
N LEU A 31 -36.05 -6.73 -2.50
CA LEU A 31 -35.64 -7.91 -1.73
C LEU A 31 -34.53 -8.68 -2.45
N ARG A 32 -34.70 -8.96 -3.75
CA ARG A 32 -33.64 -9.58 -4.56
C ARG A 32 -32.36 -8.75 -4.58
N GLU A 33 -32.46 -7.43 -4.64
CA GLU A 33 -31.29 -6.55 -4.56
C GLU A 33 -30.62 -6.61 -3.18
N TYR A 34 -31.39 -6.68 -2.08
CA TYR A 34 -30.84 -6.80 -0.74
C TYR A 34 -30.18 -8.16 -0.50
N GLU A 35 -30.80 -9.26 -0.93
CA GLU A 35 -30.19 -10.60 -0.91
C GLU A 35 -28.87 -10.62 -1.70
N ASP A 36 -28.85 -10.03 -2.90
CA ASP A 36 -27.66 -9.89 -3.74
C ASP A 36 -26.59 -8.98 -3.11
N ARG A 37 -26.96 -7.98 -2.30
CA ARG A 37 -25.99 -7.17 -1.54
C ARG A 37 -25.41 -7.94 -0.35
N LEU A 38 -26.16 -8.87 0.23
CA LEU A 38 -25.69 -9.72 1.33
C LEU A 38 -24.65 -10.75 0.86
N THR A 39 -24.70 -11.19 -0.39
CA THR A 39 -23.71 -12.12 -0.99
C THR A 39 -22.41 -11.43 -1.46
N MET A 40 -22.29 -10.11 -1.29
CA MET A 40 -21.09 -9.37 -1.69
C MET A 40 -19.89 -9.68 -0.77
N SER A 41 -18.81 -10.15 -1.38
CA SER A 41 -17.49 -10.38 -0.75
C SER A 41 -16.38 -9.67 -1.53
N SER A 42 -15.13 -9.74 -1.08
CA SER A 42 -13.98 -9.20 -1.82
C SER A 42 -13.73 -9.89 -3.17
N ARG A 43 -14.31 -11.08 -3.38
CA ARG A 43 -14.16 -11.86 -4.63
C ARG A 43 -15.01 -11.33 -5.76
N ASN A 44 -16.19 -10.85 -5.42
CA ASN A 44 -17.14 -10.37 -6.41
C ASN A 44 -17.37 -8.87 -6.29
N SER A 45 -16.77 -8.15 -5.34
CA SER A 45 -16.96 -6.70 -5.17
C SER A 45 -15.69 -5.92 -4.82
N SER A 46 -15.81 -4.59 -4.71
CA SER A 46 -14.75 -3.71 -4.22
C SER A 46 -14.55 -3.77 -2.71
N LYS A 47 -15.23 -4.67 -1.99
CA LYS A 47 -14.98 -4.88 -0.55
C LYS A 47 -13.54 -5.38 -0.33
N SER A 48 -12.90 -4.89 0.73
CA SER A 48 -11.57 -5.37 1.09
C SER A 48 -11.65 -6.82 1.60
N PRO A 49 -10.64 -7.68 1.35
CA PRO A 49 -10.63 -9.06 1.86
C PRO A 49 -10.68 -9.18 3.39
N SER A 50 -10.32 -8.12 4.12
CA SER A 50 -10.46 -8.11 5.58
C SER A 50 -11.91 -7.95 6.05
N SER A 51 -12.76 -7.34 5.23
CA SER A 51 -14.18 -7.11 5.49
C SER A 51 -15.05 -8.32 5.18
N ASP A 52 -14.48 -9.37 4.59
CA ASP A 52 -15.15 -10.63 4.32
C ASP A 52 -15.57 -11.32 5.62
N SER A 53 -16.73 -12.00 5.59
CA SER A 53 -17.20 -12.81 6.71
C SER A 53 -16.27 -14.02 6.95
N PRO A 54 -16.32 -14.66 8.13
CA PRO A 54 -15.60 -15.92 8.36
C PRO A 54 -15.90 -17.00 7.31
N ALA A 55 -17.16 -17.08 6.86
CA ALA A 55 -17.60 -18.01 5.82
C ALA A 55 -16.94 -17.69 4.46
N ASP A 56 -16.98 -16.44 4.02
CA ASP A 56 -16.33 -15.99 2.78
C ASP A 56 -14.81 -16.25 2.80
N LYS A 57 -14.17 -15.99 3.94
CA LYS A 57 -12.73 -16.26 4.15
C LYS A 57 -12.43 -17.77 4.08
N ALA A 58 -13.33 -18.61 4.58
CA ALA A 58 -13.19 -20.06 4.49
C ALA A 58 -13.40 -20.55 3.05
N GLU A 59 -14.40 -20.05 2.32
CA GLU A 59 -14.60 -20.38 0.91
C GLU A 59 -13.42 -19.96 0.04
N ARG A 60 -12.84 -18.78 0.29
CA ARG A 60 -11.61 -18.35 -0.39
C ARG A 60 -10.46 -19.35 -0.19
N LYS A 61 -10.38 -20.03 0.96
CA LYS A 61 -9.39 -21.09 1.18
C LYS A 61 -9.69 -22.35 0.35
N LYS A 62 -10.97 -22.66 0.08
CA LYS A 62 -11.40 -23.83 -0.70
C LYS A 62 -11.05 -23.71 -2.19
N LEU A 63 -11.12 -22.50 -2.75
CA LEU A 63 -10.84 -22.22 -4.18
C LEU A 63 -9.38 -21.90 -4.50
N LYS A 64 -8.46 -22.13 -3.56
CA LYS A 64 -7.06 -22.24 -3.98
C LYS A 64 -7.02 -23.37 -5.02
N THR A 65 -6.36 -23.15 -6.15
CA THR A 65 -5.81 -24.22 -7.00
C THR A 65 -5.39 -25.35 -6.07
N PRO A 66 -5.72 -26.64 -6.39
CA PRO A 66 -5.42 -27.75 -5.50
C PRO A 66 -4.02 -27.48 -4.97
N ARG A 67 -3.89 -27.32 -3.64
CA ARG A 67 -2.58 -27.15 -3.02
C ARG A 67 -1.72 -28.15 -3.75
N SER A 68 -0.72 -27.69 -4.49
CA SER A 68 0.24 -28.59 -5.11
C SER A 68 0.52 -29.66 -4.04
N GLY A 69 0.31 -30.95 -4.34
CA GLY A 69 0.32 -32.00 -3.31
C GLY A 69 1.60 -31.97 -2.45
N ASN A 70 2.63 -31.33 -2.99
CA ASN A 70 3.69 -30.58 -2.34
C ASN A 70 3.35 -30.10 -0.92
N LYS A 71 3.94 -30.80 0.05
CA LYS A 71 3.98 -30.37 1.45
C LYS A 71 4.54 -28.95 1.55
N VAL A 72 4.10 -28.19 2.55
CA VAL A 72 4.71 -26.90 2.89
C VAL A 72 6.20 -27.14 3.18
N GLY A 73 7.08 -26.59 2.34
CA GLY A 73 8.53 -26.81 2.42
C GLY A 73 9.19 -26.94 1.05
N ALA A 74 10.51 -27.18 1.05
CA ALA A 74 11.26 -27.49 -0.16
C ALA A 74 10.74 -28.79 -0.80
N GLN A 75 10.54 -28.78 -2.11
CA GLN A 75 10.01 -29.93 -2.84
C GLN A 75 11.12 -30.94 -3.19
N PRO A 76 10.79 -32.21 -3.43
CA PRO A 76 11.73 -33.16 -4.02
C PRO A 76 12.31 -32.58 -5.32
N GLY A 77 13.63 -32.43 -5.40
CA GLY A 77 14.32 -31.78 -6.53
C GLY A 77 14.57 -30.27 -6.38
N HIS A 78 14.08 -29.63 -5.32
CA HIS A 78 14.44 -28.24 -5.01
C HIS A 78 15.93 -28.17 -4.62
N THR A 79 16.71 -27.38 -5.36
CA THR A 79 18.10 -27.08 -4.99
C THR A 79 18.15 -26.55 -3.57
N GLY A 80 18.82 -27.26 -2.67
CA GLY A 80 18.95 -26.84 -1.29
C GLY A 80 19.63 -25.47 -1.22
N HIS A 81 18.95 -24.48 -0.64
CA HIS A 81 19.61 -23.23 -0.29
C HIS A 81 20.51 -23.51 0.92
N LYS A 82 21.80 -23.73 0.66
CA LYS A 82 22.80 -23.71 1.74
C LYS A 82 22.81 -22.30 2.31
N ARG A 83 22.77 -22.17 3.64
CA ARG A 83 22.95 -20.89 4.31
C ARG A 83 24.41 -20.47 4.03
N PRO A 84 24.67 -19.44 3.22
CA PRO A 84 26.04 -18.99 3.00
C PRO A 84 26.59 -18.49 4.33
N LEU A 85 27.86 -18.82 4.60
CA LEU A 85 28.57 -18.26 5.75
C LEU A 85 28.74 -16.77 5.52
N ALA A 86 28.42 -15.97 6.54
CA ALA A 86 28.72 -14.55 6.52
C ALA A 86 30.24 -14.36 6.52
N ALA A 87 30.73 -13.37 5.78
CA ALA A 87 32.09 -12.86 6.00
C ALA A 87 32.14 -12.28 7.42
N LEU A 88 33.15 -12.67 8.19
CA LEU A 88 33.38 -12.10 9.52
C LEU A 88 33.89 -10.67 9.34
N GLY A 89 33.27 -9.73 10.05
CA GLY A 89 33.76 -8.36 10.18
C GLY A 89 34.93 -8.25 11.15
N GLU A 90 35.52 -7.06 11.23
CA GLU A 90 36.68 -6.80 12.09
C GLU A 90 36.41 -7.00 13.59
N THR A 91 35.16 -6.80 14.01
CA THR A 91 34.72 -6.94 15.42
C THR A 91 34.13 -8.31 15.76
N ASP A 92 34.05 -9.22 14.78
CA ASP A 92 33.46 -10.54 15.01
C ASP A 92 34.49 -11.50 15.61
N GLU A 93 34.04 -12.31 16.56
CA GLU A 93 34.91 -13.29 17.23
C GLU A 93 34.99 -14.60 16.45
N LYS A 94 36.20 -15.16 16.36
CA LYS A 94 36.45 -16.50 15.79
C LYS A 94 37.03 -17.41 16.86
N ILE A 95 36.18 -18.25 17.44
CA ILE A 95 36.60 -19.29 18.38
C ILE A 95 36.95 -20.56 17.59
N VAL A 96 38.15 -21.10 17.81
CA VAL A 96 38.60 -22.36 17.19
C VAL A 96 38.31 -23.51 18.17
N CYS A 97 37.32 -24.34 17.84
CA CYS A 97 36.98 -25.52 18.64
C CYS A 97 37.79 -26.72 18.14
N LEU A 98 38.93 -27.00 18.78
CA LEU A 98 39.73 -28.19 18.51
C LEU A 98 39.12 -29.41 19.22
N PRO A 99 39.29 -30.63 18.68
CA PRO A 99 38.89 -31.84 19.39
C PRO A 99 39.71 -31.99 20.67
N ASP A 100 39.05 -32.46 21.73
CA ASP A 100 39.71 -32.92 22.95
C ASP A 100 40.41 -34.28 22.71
N ALA A 101 40.89 -34.91 23.78
CA ALA A 101 41.46 -36.26 23.71
C ALA A 101 40.48 -37.28 23.11
N CYS A 102 41.00 -38.44 22.69
CA CYS A 102 40.17 -39.55 22.22
C CYS A 102 39.17 -39.98 23.31
N SER A 103 38.20 -40.84 22.96
CA SER A 103 37.18 -41.29 23.92
C SER A 103 37.79 -41.73 25.25
N PRO A 104 37.07 -41.60 26.38
CA PRO A 104 37.59 -41.92 27.70
C PRO A 104 38.20 -43.33 27.81
N ASP A 105 37.72 -44.28 27.01
CA ASP A 105 38.19 -45.67 26.97
C ASP A 105 39.53 -45.85 26.22
N CYS A 106 39.89 -44.92 25.33
CA CYS A 106 41.10 -44.97 24.51
C CYS A 106 42.21 -44.07 25.05
N GLY A 107 41.88 -42.83 25.44
CA GLY A 107 42.82 -41.87 26.01
C GLY A 107 43.95 -41.39 25.09
N GLY A 108 43.98 -41.80 23.82
CA GLY A 108 45.01 -41.41 22.86
C GLY A 108 44.99 -39.93 22.45
N GLU A 109 46.16 -39.42 22.04
CA GLU A 109 46.30 -38.06 21.51
C GLU A 109 45.59 -37.89 20.16
N VAL A 110 44.94 -36.74 19.96
CA VAL A 110 44.23 -36.40 18.72
C VAL A 110 44.92 -35.23 18.04
N THR A 111 45.36 -35.44 16.79
CA THR A 111 45.91 -34.35 15.97
C THR A 111 44.80 -33.69 15.15
N PRO A 112 44.53 -32.39 15.33
CA PRO A 112 43.51 -31.69 14.55
C PRO A 112 43.96 -31.43 13.10
N ASN A 113 42.99 -31.33 12.19
CA ASN A 113 43.24 -30.89 10.81
C ASN A 113 43.72 -29.43 10.75
N SER A 114 44.48 -29.09 9.72
CA SER A 114 44.98 -27.72 9.46
C SER A 114 43.89 -26.69 9.14
N SER A 115 42.68 -27.15 8.81
CA SER A 115 41.52 -26.29 8.55
C SER A 115 40.23 -26.91 9.12
N PRO A 116 39.24 -26.08 9.48
CA PRO A 116 38.00 -26.58 10.08
C PRO A 116 37.19 -27.37 9.05
N SER A 117 36.82 -28.61 9.40
CA SER A 117 35.94 -29.46 8.58
C SER A 117 34.52 -28.90 8.45
N TYR A 118 34.08 -28.08 9.41
CA TYR A 118 32.79 -27.42 9.44
C TYR A 118 32.90 -26.05 10.13
N ARG A 119 32.15 -25.06 9.65
CA ARG A 119 32.08 -23.72 10.24
C ARG A 119 30.66 -23.46 10.74
N HIS A 120 30.52 -23.25 12.04
CA HIS A 120 29.27 -22.85 12.70
C HIS A 120 29.32 -21.35 13.02
N GLN A 121 28.28 -20.60 12.65
CA GLN A 121 28.15 -19.17 12.96
C GLN A 121 26.88 -18.94 13.78
N VAL A 122 27.04 -18.32 14.95
CA VAL A 122 25.97 -17.87 15.83
C VAL A 122 25.88 -16.35 15.71
N PHE A 123 24.67 -15.81 15.59
CA PHE A 123 24.42 -14.38 15.47
C PHE A 123 23.69 -13.91 16.74
N GLU A 124 24.37 -13.11 17.56
CA GLU A 124 23.82 -12.53 18.78
C GLU A 124 23.57 -11.02 18.60
N LEU A 125 22.52 -10.49 19.24
CA LEU A 125 22.25 -9.06 19.30
C LEU A 125 22.98 -8.46 20.52
N PRO A 126 23.90 -7.50 20.33
CA PRO A 126 24.57 -6.87 21.46
C PRO A 126 23.58 -6.05 22.29
N GLU A 127 23.87 -5.87 23.58
CA GLU A 127 23.11 -4.97 24.45
C GLU A 127 23.17 -3.52 23.90
N PRO A 128 22.03 -2.92 23.54
CA PRO A 128 22.03 -1.64 22.86
C PRO A 128 22.26 -0.48 23.85
N LYS A 129 23.21 0.41 23.52
CA LYS A 129 23.57 1.57 24.35
C LYS A 129 23.15 2.88 23.67
N LEU A 130 22.78 3.88 24.48
CA LEU A 130 22.56 5.24 24.01
C LEU A 130 23.79 6.10 24.28
N ASP A 131 24.23 6.82 23.26
CA ASP A 131 25.23 7.87 23.39
C ASP A 131 24.55 9.14 23.91
N ILE A 132 24.87 9.53 25.15
CA ILE A 132 24.32 10.73 25.80
C ILE A 132 25.38 11.82 25.79
N THR A 133 25.04 12.99 25.24
CA THR A 133 25.86 14.20 25.34
C THR A 133 25.10 15.23 26.19
N GLU A 134 25.63 15.53 27.37
CA GLU A 134 25.09 16.56 28.25
C GLU A 134 25.72 17.92 27.92
N TYR A 135 24.89 18.91 27.61
CA TYR A 135 25.33 20.29 27.41
C TYR A 135 25.01 21.12 28.64
N GLN A 136 26.04 21.43 29.44
CA GLN A 136 25.90 22.27 30.62
C GLN A 136 26.09 23.74 30.26
N LEU A 137 24.99 24.51 30.28
CA LEU A 137 25.00 25.93 29.99
C LEU A 137 25.00 26.73 31.29
N PHE A 138 26.07 27.47 31.52
CA PHE A 138 26.19 28.37 32.67
C PHE A 138 25.75 29.78 32.31
N HIS A 139 25.30 30.53 33.31
CA HIS A 139 25.11 31.97 33.20
C HIS A 139 25.97 32.70 34.23
N GLY A 140 26.48 33.87 33.86
CA GLY A 140 27.27 34.73 34.73
C GLY A 140 26.77 36.17 34.67
N ARG A 141 27.23 36.99 35.60
CA ARG A 141 27.02 38.44 35.56
C ARG A 141 28.33 39.13 35.21
N CYS A 142 28.25 40.11 34.32
CA CYS A 142 29.40 40.96 33.98
C CYS A 142 29.81 41.77 35.22
N LEU A 143 31.10 41.74 35.60
CA LEU A 143 31.59 42.47 36.76
C LEU A 143 31.56 44.01 36.60
N GLN A 144 31.43 44.52 35.38
CA GLN A 144 31.41 45.96 35.10
C GLN A 144 30.01 46.55 34.98
N CYS A 145 29.11 45.90 34.23
CA CYS A 145 27.76 46.42 33.97
C CYS A 145 26.65 45.57 34.59
N ASN A 146 26.99 44.52 35.33
CA ASN A 146 26.07 43.59 36.00
C ASN A 146 25.07 42.87 35.06
N SER A 147 25.28 42.96 33.73
CA SER A 147 24.44 42.29 32.74
C SER A 147 24.61 40.76 32.80
N VAL A 148 23.52 40.03 32.55
CA VAL A 148 23.54 38.56 32.54
C VAL A 148 24.02 38.06 31.18
N SER A 149 25.10 37.28 31.18
CA SER A 149 25.58 36.54 30.01
C SER A 149 25.28 35.06 30.18
N LYS A 150 24.82 34.40 29.12
CA LYS A 150 24.46 32.97 29.12
C LYS A 150 25.30 32.23 28.08
N GLY A 151 25.80 31.05 28.45
CA GLY A 151 26.41 30.12 27.52
C GLY A 151 25.41 29.70 26.44
N ALA A 152 25.90 29.50 25.22
CA ALA A 152 25.10 29.05 24.09
C ALA A 152 25.48 27.61 23.71
N LEU A 153 24.50 26.86 23.19
CA LEU A 153 24.78 25.54 22.61
C LEU A 153 25.72 25.68 21.40
N PRO A 154 26.65 24.74 21.19
CA PRO A 154 27.50 24.76 20.02
C PRO A 154 26.69 24.61 18.72
N LYS A 155 27.24 25.13 17.62
CA LYS A 155 26.66 24.94 16.29
C LYS A 155 26.58 23.44 15.98
N GLY A 156 25.37 22.93 15.75
CA GLY A 156 25.12 21.51 15.45
C GLY A 156 24.50 20.71 16.61
N ALA A 157 24.40 21.28 17.81
CA ALA A 157 23.62 20.65 18.89
C ALA A 157 22.14 20.53 18.48
N SER A 158 21.53 19.39 18.77
CA SER A 158 20.11 19.16 18.48
C SER A 158 19.25 20.12 19.31
N ALA A 159 18.26 20.75 18.68
CA ALA A 159 17.31 21.63 19.36
C ALA A 159 16.29 20.88 20.24
N GLY A 160 16.47 19.58 20.48
CA GLY A 160 15.59 18.77 21.33
C GLY A 160 16.34 17.57 21.89
N GLN A 161 15.66 16.75 22.70
CA GLN A 161 16.29 15.62 23.41
C GLN A 161 16.73 14.45 22.52
N MET A 162 16.34 14.45 21.24
CA MET A 162 16.66 13.36 20.30
C MET A 162 17.64 13.84 19.24
N GLY A 163 18.77 13.13 19.11
CA GLY A 163 19.72 13.31 18.01
C GLY A 163 19.21 12.73 16.67
N PRO A 164 19.90 13.00 15.55
CA PRO A 164 19.47 12.59 14.21
C PRO A 164 19.17 11.10 14.06
N ARG A 165 20.02 10.23 14.61
CA ARG A 165 19.84 8.77 14.56
C ARG A 165 18.58 8.33 15.32
N LEU A 166 18.36 8.84 16.53
CA LEU A 166 17.18 8.50 17.32
C LEU A 166 15.89 9.00 16.67
N LEU A 167 15.89 10.21 16.11
CA LEU A 167 14.76 10.74 15.32
C LEU A 167 14.42 9.83 14.14
N SER A 168 15.45 9.39 13.41
CA SER A 168 15.31 8.48 12.27
C SER A 168 14.73 7.13 12.68
N TYR A 169 15.24 6.58 13.79
CA TYR A 169 14.80 5.30 14.33
C TYR A 169 13.33 5.35 14.74
N VAL A 170 12.93 6.38 15.51
CA VAL A 170 11.53 6.62 15.90
C VAL A 170 10.61 6.75 14.67
N ALA A 171 11.05 7.49 13.66
CA ALA A 171 10.27 7.65 12.43
C ALA A 171 10.06 6.30 11.73
N VAL A 172 11.13 5.53 11.49
CA VAL A 172 11.06 4.24 10.79
C VAL A 172 10.23 3.20 11.57
N LEU A 173 10.37 3.13 12.89
CA LEU A 173 9.52 2.28 13.75
C LEU A 173 8.03 2.57 13.54
N SER A 174 7.67 3.85 13.42
CA SER A 174 6.29 4.28 13.19
C SER A 174 5.81 4.04 11.76
N GLY A 175 6.59 4.47 10.76
CA GLY A 175 6.17 4.45 9.36
C GLY A 175 6.31 3.10 8.66
N LEU A 176 7.45 2.43 8.83
CA LEU A 176 7.75 1.16 8.18
C LEU A 176 7.25 -0.03 9.00
N TYR A 177 7.51 -0.03 10.31
CA TYR A 177 7.16 -1.14 11.19
C TYR A 177 5.81 -0.98 11.88
N HIS A 178 5.11 0.13 11.62
CA HIS A 178 3.75 0.41 12.09
C HIS A 178 3.57 0.33 13.61
N LEU A 179 4.63 0.60 14.38
CA LEU A 179 4.55 0.65 15.84
C LEU A 179 3.78 1.90 16.26
N SER A 180 2.84 1.72 17.20
CA SER A 180 2.16 2.85 17.83
C SER A 180 3.13 3.65 18.70
N VAL A 181 2.83 4.93 18.95
CA VAL A 181 3.66 5.81 19.80
C VAL A 181 3.96 5.17 21.17
N ARG A 182 2.97 4.51 21.79
CA ARG A 182 3.16 3.80 23.06
C ARG A 182 4.08 2.58 22.94
N LYS A 183 4.01 1.84 21.82
CA LYS A 183 4.93 0.72 21.57
C LYS A 183 6.36 1.18 21.33
N ILE A 184 6.54 2.32 20.64
CA ILE A 184 7.86 2.93 20.47
C ILE A 184 8.43 3.37 21.82
N GLN A 185 7.62 4.05 22.65
CA GLN A 185 8.00 4.44 24.01
C GLN A 185 8.48 3.23 24.83
N ARG A 186 7.67 2.16 24.83
CA ARG A 186 7.99 0.94 25.57
C ARG A 186 9.24 0.25 25.02
N LEU A 187 9.40 0.17 23.70
CA LEU A 187 10.60 -0.39 23.07
C LEU A 187 11.86 0.39 23.48
N LEU A 188 11.79 1.73 23.51
CA LEU A 188 12.93 2.54 23.93
C LEU A 188 13.26 2.34 25.41
N GLN A 189 12.26 2.17 26.28
CA GLN A 189 12.47 1.85 27.68
C GLN A 189 13.06 0.45 27.87
N ASP A 190 12.49 -0.56 27.20
CA ASP A 190 12.84 -1.97 27.38
C ASP A 190 14.24 -2.27 26.81
N GLN A 191 14.65 -1.60 25.73
CA GLN A 191 15.95 -1.84 25.08
C GLN A 191 17.05 -0.90 25.58
N TYR A 192 16.75 0.38 25.79
CA TYR A 192 17.76 1.40 26.10
C TYR A 192 17.64 1.98 27.50
N GLY A 193 16.75 1.45 28.34
CA GLY A 193 16.54 1.91 29.72
C GLY A 193 16.01 3.34 29.86
N THR A 194 15.67 4.01 28.77
CA THR A 194 15.39 5.45 28.76
C THR A 194 13.91 5.76 28.50
N HIS A 195 13.33 6.59 29.36
CA HIS A 195 11.94 7.00 29.25
C HIS A 195 11.79 8.28 28.41
N PHE A 196 10.98 8.22 27.36
CA PHE A 196 10.53 9.40 26.61
C PHE A 196 9.02 9.53 26.70
N SER A 197 8.50 10.75 26.87
CA SER A 197 7.05 10.95 26.87
C SER A 197 6.43 10.66 25.49
N THR A 198 5.16 10.26 25.47
CA THR A 198 4.43 10.07 24.20
C THR A 198 4.32 11.37 23.40
N GLY A 199 4.26 12.51 24.10
CA GLY A 199 4.29 13.85 23.50
C GLY A 199 5.59 14.11 22.75
N LEU A 200 6.73 13.79 23.36
CA LEU A 200 8.05 13.95 22.74
C LEU A 200 8.22 13.07 21.49
N ILE A 201 7.77 11.80 21.55
CA ILE A 201 7.79 10.91 20.37
C ILE A 201 6.90 11.46 19.25
N SER A 202 5.73 12.01 19.58
CA SER A 202 4.85 12.64 18.59
C SER A 202 5.45 13.93 18.01
N GLU A 203 6.15 14.73 18.82
CA GLU A 203 6.88 15.90 18.36
C GLU A 203 8.03 15.50 17.42
N ALA A 204 8.79 14.45 17.76
CA ALA A 204 9.84 13.89 16.91
C ALA A 204 9.32 13.50 15.53
N GLN A 205 8.17 12.82 15.46
CA GLN A 205 7.49 12.51 14.19
C GLN A 205 7.14 13.78 13.41
N GLY A 206 6.65 14.83 14.09
CA GLY A 206 6.40 16.14 13.48
C GLY A 206 7.65 16.79 12.91
N ARG A 207 8.75 16.80 13.66
CA ARG A 207 10.04 17.34 13.22
C ARG A 207 10.57 16.61 11.99
N VAL A 208 10.59 15.27 12.04
CA VAL A 208 11.01 14.44 10.90
C VAL A 208 10.12 14.70 9.68
N SER A 209 8.80 14.77 9.86
CA SER A 209 7.87 15.12 8.79
C SER A 209 8.23 16.45 8.12
N SER A 210 8.58 17.48 8.89
CA SER A 210 9.02 18.77 8.35
C SER A 210 10.32 18.65 7.55
N MET A 211 11.30 17.90 8.06
CA MET A 211 12.59 17.65 7.38
C MET A 211 12.42 16.88 6.06
N LEU A 212 11.38 16.03 5.93
CA LEU A 212 11.09 15.28 4.70
C LEU A 212 10.31 16.10 3.64
N THR A 213 9.98 17.36 3.92
CA THR A 213 9.15 18.18 2.99
C THR A 213 9.79 18.31 1.59
N PRO A 214 11.08 18.66 1.45
CA PRO A 214 11.68 18.84 0.13
C PRO A 214 11.69 17.54 -0.69
N THR A 215 12.08 16.40 -0.09
CA THR A 215 12.01 15.09 -0.76
C THR A 215 10.59 14.73 -1.17
N HIS A 216 9.59 14.99 -0.32
CA HIS A 216 8.18 14.69 -0.66
C HIS A 216 7.67 15.53 -1.83
N GLN A 217 8.07 16.81 -1.91
CA GLN A 217 7.75 17.69 -3.03
C GLN A 217 8.45 17.23 -4.33
N ALA A 218 9.72 16.86 -4.27
CA ALA A 218 10.46 16.34 -5.42
C ALA A 218 9.84 15.03 -5.96
N LEU A 219 9.43 14.12 -5.06
CA LEU A 219 8.68 12.92 -5.45
C LEU A 219 7.37 13.26 -6.17
N HIS A 220 6.64 14.28 -5.70
CA HIS A 220 5.40 14.71 -6.33
C HIS A 220 5.61 15.31 -7.71
N GLN A 221 6.65 16.13 -7.87
CA GLN A 221 6.97 16.74 -9.16
C GLN A 221 7.41 15.69 -10.18
N TYR A 222 8.31 14.78 -9.79
CA TYR A 222 8.79 13.72 -10.66
C TYR A 222 7.65 12.79 -11.12
N ILE A 223 6.78 12.36 -10.21
CA ILE A 223 5.72 11.40 -10.55
C ILE A 223 4.67 11.98 -11.50
N LYS A 224 4.43 13.30 -11.49
CA LYS A 224 3.52 13.98 -12.43
C LYS A 224 4.03 13.95 -13.88
N GLN A 225 5.34 13.83 -14.06
CA GLN A 225 6.00 13.77 -15.36
C GLN A 225 6.21 12.33 -15.84
N ALA A 226 5.89 11.33 -15.02
CA ALA A 226 6.11 9.93 -15.37
C ALA A 226 5.22 9.50 -16.55
N PRO A 227 5.74 8.68 -17.48
CA PRO A 227 4.99 8.23 -18.66
C PRO A 227 3.85 7.27 -18.31
N LEU A 228 3.91 6.63 -17.15
CA LEU A 228 2.90 5.72 -16.62
C LEU A 228 2.77 5.94 -15.11
N VAL A 229 1.54 6.20 -14.66
CA VAL A 229 1.21 6.44 -13.26
C VAL A 229 0.06 5.54 -12.85
N HIS A 230 0.27 4.79 -11.78
CA HIS A 230 -0.80 4.13 -11.04
C HIS A 230 -1.35 5.09 -10.00
N ILE A 231 -2.67 5.24 -9.92
CA ILE A 231 -3.31 6.04 -8.88
C ILE A 231 -4.45 5.28 -8.21
N ASP A 232 -4.56 5.42 -6.90
CA ASP A 232 -5.64 4.85 -6.09
C ASP A 232 -5.83 5.67 -4.80
N GLU A 233 -6.97 5.49 -4.16
CA GLU A 233 -7.31 6.15 -2.92
C GLU A 233 -7.96 5.21 -1.90
N THR A 234 -7.67 5.44 -0.64
CA THR A 234 -8.29 4.69 0.44
C THR A 234 -8.77 5.62 1.55
N THR A 235 -9.77 5.18 2.31
CA THR A 235 -10.34 5.98 3.38
C THR A 235 -9.30 6.27 4.47
N HIS A 236 -9.34 7.45 5.04
CA HIS A 236 -8.48 7.84 6.15
C HIS A 236 -9.26 8.72 7.10
N ASN A 237 -9.38 8.30 8.34
CA ASN A 237 -10.15 9.05 9.33
C ASN A 237 -9.21 9.94 10.15
N ARG A 238 -9.65 11.16 10.44
CA ARG A 238 -9.11 11.95 11.53
C ARG A 238 -10.04 11.82 12.73
N ASN A 239 -9.49 11.38 13.86
CA ASN A 239 -10.24 11.21 15.10
C ASN A 239 -10.89 12.54 15.51
N GLY A 240 -12.19 12.49 15.83
CA GLY A 240 -12.97 13.67 16.20
C GLY A 240 -13.60 14.43 15.03
N GLU A 241 -13.36 14.04 13.78
CA GLU A 241 -14.04 14.62 12.61
C GLU A 241 -15.23 13.73 12.15
N GLU A 242 -16.36 14.35 11.78
CA GLU A 242 -17.52 13.64 11.21
C GLU A 242 -17.23 13.11 9.80
N HIS A 243 -16.37 13.80 9.06
CA HIS A 243 -16.12 13.52 7.65
C HIS A 243 -14.88 12.64 7.43
N THR A 244 -15.02 11.64 6.55
CA THR A 244 -13.91 10.79 6.10
C THR A 244 -13.00 11.55 5.14
N ARG A 245 -11.70 11.56 5.46
CA ARG A 245 -10.64 12.01 4.55
C ARG A 245 -10.18 10.85 3.67
N TRP A 246 -9.33 11.17 2.70
CA TRP A 246 -8.87 10.23 1.69
C TRP A 246 -7.36 10.26 1.59
N PHE A 247 -6.77 9.08 1.62
CA PHE A 247 -5.35 8.88 1.46
C PHE A 247 -5.09 8.48 0.02
N TRP A 248 -4.57 9.44 -0.75
CA TRP A 248 -4.27 9.31 -2.16
C TRP A 248 -2.86 8.77 -2.33
N LEU A 249 -2.69 7.86 -3.30
CA LEU A 249 -1.41 7.30 -3.66
C LEU A 249 -1.22 7.36 -5.17
N MET A 250 -0.06 7.87 -5.58
CA MET A 250 0.48 7.71 -6.93
C MET A 250 1.71 6.81 -6.88
N SER A 251 1.84 5.90 -7.83
CA SER A 251 3.04 5.07 -8.00
C SER A 251 3.48 5.06 -9.47
N ALA A 252 4.75 5.33 -9.70
CA ALA A 252 5.41 5.13 -11.00
C ALA A 252 6.39 3.95 -10.91
N LYS A 253 7.31 3.84 -11.87
CA LYS A 253 8.28 2.74 -11.96
C LYS A 253 9.10 2.60 -10.66
N ASP A 254 9.64 3.70 -10.16
CA ASP A 254 10.67 3.74 -9.11
C ASP A 254 10.36 4.70 -7.95
N VAL A 255 9.24 5.44 -8.02
CA VAL A 255 8.80 6.38 -6.97
C VAL A 255 7.36 6.14 -6.53
N VAL A 256 7.08 6.50 -5.29
CA VAL A 256 5.73 6.52 -4.72
C VAL A 256 5.49 7.85 -4.03
N PHE A 257 4.33 8.45 -4.32
CA PHE A 257 3.86 9.66 -3.67
C PHE A 257 2.53 9.39 -2.97
N GLN A 258 2.39 9.89 -1.76
CA GLN A 258 1.21 9.72 -0.92
C GLN A 258 0.81 11.03 -0.27
N GLN A 259 -0.50 11.30 -0.21
CA GLN A 259 -1.02 12.49 0.45
C GLN A 259 -2.44 12.30 0.97
N VAL A 260 -2.70 12.78 2.19
CA VAL A 260 -4.06 12.90 2.72
C VAL A 260 -4.72 14.17 2.16
N LYS A 261 -5.94 14.03 1.64
CA LYS A 261 -6.83 15.12 1.24
C LYS A 261 -8.19 14.95 1.90
N TYR A 262 -8.90 16.05 2.07
CA TYR A 262 -10.23 16.02 2.67
C TYR A 262 -11.28 15.38 1.75
N PHE A 263 -11.25 15.71 0.46
CA PHE A 263 -12.25 15.26 -0.51
C PHE A 263 -11.76 14.09 -1.38
N ARG A 264 -12.72 13.26 -1.81
CA ARG A 264 -12.59 12.34 -2.95
C ARG A 264 -13.45 12.83 -4.10
N ASN A 265 -12.90 13.76 -4.87
CA ASN A 265 -13.57 14.37 -6.01
C ASN A 265 -12.57 14.71 -7.12
N LYS A 266 -13.09 15.22 -8.24
CA LYS A 266 -12.33 15.64 -9.42
C LYS A 266 -11.24 16.67 -9.08
N ASP A 267 -11.54 17.67 -8.26
CA ASP A 267 -10.58 18.73 -7.93
C ASP A 267 -9.43 18.22 -7.07
N ALA A 268 -9.71 17.33 -6.11
CA ALA A 268 -8.68 16.64 -5.34
C ALA A 268 -7.79 15.79 -6.25
N ALA A 269 -8.37 15.01 -7.17
CA ALA A 269 -7.62 14.22 -8.15
C ALA A 269 -6.73 15.10 -9.04
N LYS A 270 -7.26 16.20 -9.58
CA LYS A 270 -6.48 17.20 -10.34
C LYS A 270 -5.33 17.80 -9.54
N SER A 271 -5.55 18.12 -8.27
CA SER A 271 -4.48 18.67 -7.41
C SER A 271 -3.33 17.67 -7.18
N ILE A 272 -3.65 16.38 -7.18
CA ILE A 272 -2.70 15.29 -6.98
C ILE A 272 -2.00 14.92 -8.29
N LEU A 273 -2.74 14.60 -9.35
CA LEU A 273 -2.20 14.19 -10.65
C LEU A 273 -1.60 15.35 -11.47
N GLY A 274 -2.02 16.59 -11.21
CA GLY A 274 -1.85 17.70 -12.16
C GLY A 274 -3.03 17.75 -13.13
N GLU A 275 -3.37 18.95 -13.61
CA GLU A 275 -4.54 19.15 -14.48
C GLU A 275 -4.36 18.60 -15.89
N GLN A 276 -3.12 18.42 -16.32
CA GLN A 276 -2.75 17.90 -17.64
C GLN A 276 -1.74 16.77 -17.45
N THR A 277 -2.22 15.54 -17.38
CA THR A 277 -1.36 14.35 -17.28
C THR A 277 -0.82 13.99 -18.66
N GLN A 278 0.48 14.07 -18.83
CA GLN A 278 1.14 13.69 -20.09
C GLN A 278 1.35 12.16 -20.21
N GLY A 279 1.34 11.43 -19.09
CA GLY A 279 1.46 9.98 -19.04
C GLY A 279 0.12 9.24 -19.10
N VAL A 280 0.19 7.91 -19.26
CA VAL A 280 -0.94 7.01 -19.08
C VAL A 280 -1.22 6.86 -17.58
N VAL A 281 -2.48 6.98 -17.18
CA VAL A 281 -2.95 6.81 -15.81
C VAL A 281 -3.72 5.51 -15.68
N VAL A 282 -3.29 4.64 -14.77
CA VAL A 282 -3.97 3.41 -14.41
C VAL A 282 -4.72 3.61 -13.10
N SER A 283 -6.05 3.48 -13.10
CA SER A 283 -6.88 3.57 -11.89
C SER A 283 -8.02 2.58 -11.90
N ASP A 284 -8.81 2.52 -10.83
CA ASP A 284 -10.13 1.91 -10.89
C ASP A 284 -11.12 2.81 -11.68
N GLN A 285 -12.41 2.46 -11.67
CA GLN A 285 -13.47 3.20 -12.35
C GLN A 285 -14.03 4.39 -11.53
N CYS A 286 -13.25 4.95 -10.59
CA CYS A 286 -13.72 6.05 -9.74
C CYS A 286 -14.04 7.31 -10.57
N PRO A 287 -15.24 7.91 -10.42
CA PRO A 287 -15.65 9.06 -11.21
C PRO A 287 -14.78 10.32 -11.06
N SER A 288 -13.95 10.39 -10.02
CA SER A 288 -12.99 11.49 -9.83
C SER A 288 -11.95 11.57 -10.95
N TYR A 289 -11.82 10.55 -11.79
CA TYR A 289 -10.83 10.46 -12.85
C TYR A 289 -11.39 10.65 -14.27
N HIS A 290 -12.71 10.79 -14.46
CA HIS A 290 -13.32 10.92 -15.79
C HIS A 290 -12.92 12.17 -16.61
N TRP A 291 -12.14 13.07 -16.02
CA TRP A 291 -11.60 14.23 -16.72
C TRP A 291 -10.28 13.93 -17.44
N ILE A 292 -9.66 12.78 -17.16
CA ILE A 292 -8.48 12.31 -17.87
C ILE A 292 -8.90 11.93 -19.29
N GLU A 293 -8.06 12.25 -20.26
CA GLU A 293 -8.24 11.88 -21.66
C GLU A 293 -8.47 10.34 -21.78
N PRO A 294 -9.56 9.88 -22.44
CA PRO A 294 -9.90 8.46 -22.50
C PRO A 294 -8.78 7.56 -23.00
N GLU A 295 -8.00 8.04 -23.97
CA GLU A 295 -6.88 7.34 -24.60
C GLU A 295 -5.67 7.20 -23.65
N ARG A 296 -5.64 7.96 -22.55
CA ARG A 296 -4.60 7.91 -21.52
C ARG A 296 -5.09 7.32 -20.21
N HIS A 297 -6.37 6.98 -20.09
CA HIS A 297 -6.95 6.47 -18.86
C HIS A 297 -7.20 4.96 -18.93
N GLN A 298 -6.24 4.16 -18.49
CA GLN A 298 -6.42 2.72 -18.39
C GLN A 298 -7.19 2.35 -17.12
N PHE A 299 -8.31 1.65 -17.27
CA PHE A 299 -9.00 1.06 -16.13
C PHE A 299 -8.35 -0.26 -15.68
N CYS A 300 -8.36 -0.48 -14.38
CA CYS A 300 -8.03 -1.74 -13.77
C CYS A 300 -9.07 -2.81 -14.14
N LEU A 301 -8.71 -3.69 -15.08
CA LEU A 301 -9.61 -4.73 -15.57
C LEU A 301 -9.98 -5.74 -14.48
N ALA A 302 -9.15 -5.92 -13.45
CA ALA A 302 -9.47 -6.80 -12.31
C ALA A 302 -10.62 -6.24 -11.44
N HIS A 303 -10.79 -4.92 -11.36
CA HIS A 303 -11.96 -4.33 -10.71
C HIS A 303 -13.24 -4.55 -11.54
N ILE A 304 -13.12 -4.43 -12.87
CA ILE A 304 -14.23 -4.66 -13.80
C ILE A 304 -14.64 -6.14 -13.76
N GLU A 305 -13.69 -7.06 -13.84
CA GLU A 305 -13.94 -8.50 -13.75
C GLU A 305 -14.66 -8.85 -12.45
N ARG A 306 -14.23 -8.32 -11.29
CA ARG A 306 -14.94 -8.54 -10.01
C ARG A 306 -16.38 -8.04 -10.08
N ASN A 307 -16.60 -6.84 -10.60
CA ASN A 307 -17.94 -6.30 -10.80
C ASN A 307 -18.79 -7.17 -11.75
N LEU A 308 -18.20 -7.78 -12.77
CA LEU A 308 -18.88 -8.73 -13.65
C LEU A 308 -19.10 -10.09 -12.97
N GLN A 309 -18.20 -10.51 -12.07
CA GLN A 309 -18.38 -11.70 -11.25
C GLN A 309 -19.58 -11.54 -10.30
N GLN A 310 -19.79 -10.36 -9.73
CA GLN A 310 -21.02 -10.02 -9.00
C GLN A 310 -22.28 -10.30 -9.84
N MET A 311 -22.24 -9.95 -11.13
CA MET A 311 -23.35 -10.22 -12.05
C MET A 311 -23.49 -11.72 -12.37
N ALA A 312 -22.37 -12.43 -12.48
CA ALA A 312 -22.34 -13.87 -12.66
C ALA A 312 -22.82 -14.65 -11.42
N ASP A 313 -22.68 -14.07 -10.23
CA ASP A 313 -23.12 -14.65 -8.95
C ASP A 313 -24.56 -14.23 -8.59
N TYR A 314 -25.29 -13.58 -9.50
CA TYR A 314 -26.59 -12.99 -9.23
C TYR A 314 -27.61 -14.04 -8.76
N SER A 315 -28.15 -13.85 -7.55
CA SER A 315 -29.08 -14.80 -6.89
C SER A 315 -30.38 -15.03 -7.65
N GLY A 316 -30.84 -14.03 -8.41
CA GLY A 316 -32.06 -14.14 -9.22
C GLY A 316 -31.93 -15.02 -10.46
N LYS A 317 -30.72 -15.50 -10.78
CA LYS A 317 -30.39 -16.39 -11.90
C LYS A 317 -30.84 -15.86 -13.28
N GLY A 318 -30.80 -16.73 -14.29
CA GLY A 318 -31.37 -16.47 -15.62
C GLY A 318 -30.46 -15.60 -16.50
N LEU A 319 -31.07 -14.69 -17.28
CA LEU A 319 -30.35 -13.90 -18.28
C LEU A 319 -29.20 -13.06 -17.69
N THR A 320 -29.41 -12.46 -16.51
CA THR A 320 -28.39 -11.65 -15.82
C THR A 320 -27.15 -12.48 -15.49
N GLU A 321 -27.35 -13.66 -14.88
CA GLU A 321 -26.29 -14.58 -14.49
C GLU A 321 -25.53 -15.10 -15.73
N HIS A 322 -26.27 -15.50 -16.77
CA HIS A 322 -25.70 -16.01 -18.02
C HIS A 322 -24.79 -14.98 -18.70
N ILE A 323 -25.26 -13.73 -18.84
CA ILE A 323 -24.46 -12.65 -19.41
C ILE A 323 -23.24 -12.35 -18.53
N GLY A 324 -23.40 -12.31 -17.20
CA GLY A 324 -22.31 -12.14 -16.26
C GLY A 324 -21.21 -13.19 -16.43
N ASN A 325 -21.58 -14.47 -16.46
CA ASN A 325 -20.65 -15.59 -16.68
C ASN A 325 -19.89 -15.47 -18.00
N ARG A 326 -20.59 -15.09 -19.08
CA ARG A 326 -19.98 -14.91 -20.39
C ARG A 326 -19.00 -13.75 -20.41
N LEU A 327 -19.35 -12.61 -19.81
CA LEU A 327 -18.46 -11.45 -19.69
C LEU A 327 -17.22 -11.78 -18.86
N VAL A 328 -17.36 -12.48 -17.72
CA VAL A 328 -16.22 -12.95 -16.91
C VAL A 328 -15.27 -13.81 -17.74
N LEU A 329 -15.79 -14.77 -18.52
CA LEU A 329 -14.97 -15.63 -19.38
C LEU A 329 -14.20 -14.82 -20.44
N LEU A 330 -14.83 -13.81 -21.03
CA LEU A 330 -14.19 -12.93 -22.01
C LEU A 330 -13.07 -12.10 -21.37
N PHE A 331 -13.29 -11.52 -20.18
CA PHE A 331 -12.25 -10.79 -19.45
C PHE A 331 -11.08 -11.70 -19.06
N LYS A 332 -11.35 -12.92 -18.57
CA LYS A 332 -10.30 -13.93 -18.33
C LYS A 332 -9.50 -14.27 -19.60
N SER A 333 -10.17 -14.26 -20.76
CA SER A 333 -9.51 -14.46 -22.05
C SER A 333 -8.64 -13.27 -22.46
N VAL A 334 -9.01 -12.03 -22.10
CA VAL A 334 -8.16 -10.83 -22.25
C VAL A 334 -6.88 -11.01 -21.44
N PHE A 335 -6.99 -11.31 -20.13
CA PHE A 335 -5.83 -11.56 -19.27
C PHE A 335 -4.93 -12.66 -19.83
N ARG A 336 -5.50 -13.81 -20.19
CA ARG A 336 -4.75 -14.93 -20.76
C ARG A 336 -4.05 -14.54 -22.06
N THR A 337 -4.72 -13.81 -22.95
CA THR A 337 -4.15 -13.40 -24.23
C THR A 337 -2.99 -12.42 -24.02
N GLN A 338 -3.13 -11.48 -23.07
CA GLN A 338 -2.06 -10.54 -22.72
C GLN A 338 -0.86 -11.24 -22.11
N HIS A 339 -1.05 -12.13 -21.13
CA HIS A 339 0.07 -12.83 -20.49
C HIS A 339 0.84 -13.71 -21.48
N ARG A 340 0.16 -14.34 -22.44
CA ARG A 340 0.83 -15.12 -23.50
C ARG A 340 1.67 -14.24 -24.42
N TYR A 341 1.22 -13.03 -24.71
CA TYR A 341 1.99 -12.05 -25.47
C TYR A 341 3.23 -11.57 -24.67
N GLU A 342 3.05 -11.24 -23.39
CA GLU A 342 4.15 -10.84 -22.50
C GLU A 342 5.17 -11.97 -22.28
N ALA A 343 4.74 -13.23 -22.33
CA ALA A 343 5.59 -14.42 -22.27
C ALA A 343 6.20 -14.84 -23.63
N ALA A 344 6.02 -14.03 -24.69
CA ALA A 344 6.47 -14.31 -26.05
C ALA A 344 5.93 -15.63 -26.67
N GLU A 345 4.80 -16.14 -26.19
CA GLU A 345 4.10 -17.31 -26.75
C GLU A 345 3.11 -16.95 -27.88
N LEU A 346 2.96 -15.65 -28.16
CA LEU A 346 2.03 -15.12 -29.14
C LEU A 346 2.66 -13.91 -29.81
N ASP A 347 2.73 -13.90 -31.14
CA ASP A 347 3.20 -12.73 -31.89
C ASP A 347 2.20 -11.56 -31.84
N GLU A 348 2.69 -10.37 -32.17
CA GLU A 348 1.91 -9.13 -32.11
C GLU A 348 0.68 -9.15 -33.04
N VAL A 349 0.80 -9.70 -34.24
CA VAL A 349 -0.30 -9.75 -35.23
C VAL A 349 -1.44 -10.61 -34.68
N ASN A 350 -1.12 -11.79 -34.16
CA ASN A 350 -2.08 -12.70 -33.56
C ASN A 350 -2.65 -12.15 -32.25
N TRP A 351 -1.85 -11.48 -31.44
CA TRP A 351 -2.30 -10.79 -30.23
C TRP A 351 -3.30 -9.68 -30.56
N ARG A 352 -2.98 -8.76 -31.47
CA ARG A 352 -3.89 -7.67 -31.91
C ARG A 352 -5.19 -8.24 -32.49
N ARG A 353 -5.11 -9.25 -33.36
CA ARG A 353 -6.29 -9.91 -33.93
C ARG A 353 -7.18 -10.54 -32.86
N ARG A 354 -6.61 -11.21 -31.85
CA ARG A 354 -7.38 -11.80 -30.74
C ARG A 354 -7.99 -10.72 -29.85
N MET A 355 -7.23 -9.68 -29.50
CA MET A 355 -7.72 -8.56 -28.70
C MET A 355 -8.87 -7.82 -29.39
N HIS A 356 -8.79 -7.60 -30.70
CA HIS A 356 -9.90 -7.02 -31.47
C HIS A 356 -11.17 -7.88 -31.41
N ARG A 357 -11.05 -9.20 -31.60
CA ARG A 357 -12.20 -10.12 -31.48
C ARG A 357 -12.80 -10.14 -30.08
N LEU A 358 -11.95 -10.10 -29.05
CA LEU A 358 -12.39 -10.01 -27.65
C LEU A 358 -13.10 -8.69 -27.39
N ARG A 359 -12.58 -7.57 -27.90
CA ARG A 359 -13.21 -6.25 -27.82
C ARG A 359 -14.61 -6.26 -28.42
N SER A 360 -14.76 -6.69 -29.67
CA SER A 360 -16.08 -6.79 -30.32
C SER A 360 -17.04 -7.70 -29.55
N SER A 361 -16.56 -8.84 -29.06
CA SER A 361 -17.39 -9.77 -28.27
C SER A 361 -17.83 -9.15 -26.95
N ILE A 362 -16.91 -8.51 -26.22
CA ILE A 362 -17.22 -7.85 -24.95
C ILE A 362 -18.27 -6.76 -25.16
N THR A 363 -18.15 -5.96 -26.22
CA THR A 363 -19.13 -4.92 -26.57
C THR A 363 -20.53 -5.52 -26.80
N ASP A 364 -20.68 -6.54 -27.64
CA ASP A 364 -21.98 -7.20 -27.90
C ASP A 364 -22.61 -7.76 -26.60
N TRP A 365 -21.81 -8.41 -25.76
CA TRP A 365 -22.31 -8.96 -24.49
C TRP A 365 -22.66 -7.88 -23.47
N LEU A 366 -21.93 -6.76 -23.44
CA LEU A 366 -22.29 -5.62 -22.62
C LEU A 366 -23.58 -4.95 -23.11
N GLU A 367 -23.79 -4.82 -24.42
CA GLU A 367 -25.02 -4.28 -25.00
C GLU A 367 -26.24 -5.12 -24.62
N ARG A 368 -26.13 -6.45 -24.70
CA ARG A 368 -27.15 -7.38 -24.17
C ARG A 368 -27.33 -7.19 -22.66
N GLY A 369 -26.23 -7.01 -21.94
CA GLY A 369 -26.20 -6.71 -20.52
C GLY A 369 -26.98 -5.45 -20.14
N THR A 370 -27.08 -4.45 -21.02
CA THR A 370 -27.87 -3.24 -20.75
C THR A 370 -29.38 -3.49 -20.68
N LYS A 371 -29.85 -4.63 -21.18
CA LYS A 371 -31.27 -5.01 -21.27
C LYS A 371 -31.69 -6.02 -20.19
N VAL A 372 -30.81 -6.37 -19.25
CA VAL A 372 -31.15 -7.33 -18.20
C VAL A 372 -32.18 -6.74 -17.23
N PRO A 373 -33.08 -7.58 -16.65
CA PRO A 373 -34.12 -7.10 -15.73
C PRO A 373 -33.56 -6.41 -14.47
N ALA A 374 -32.37 -6.81 -14.03
CA ALA A 374 -31.73 -6.24 -12.85
C ALA A 374 -31.07 -4.89 -13.18
N SER A 375 -31.77 -3.80 -12.87
CA SER A 375 -31.38 -2.41 -13.20
C SER A 375 -29.96 -2.03 -12.78
N ARG A 376 -29.49 -2.53 -11.62
CA ARG A 376 -28.12 -2.38 -11.11
C ARG A 376 -27.08 -2.88 -12.11
N TYR A 377 -27.27 -4.08 -12.65
CA TYR A 377 -26.34 -4.72 -13.59
C TYR A 377 -26.47 -4.14 -14.99
N ALA A 378 -27.69 -3.79 -15.41
CA ALA A 378 -27.92 -3.06 -16.65
C ALA A 378 -27.19 -1.69 -16.65
N GLY A 379 -27.26 -0.96 -15.53
CA GLY A 379 -26.55 0.30 -15.33
C GLY A 379 -25.02 0.13 -15.36
N ARG A 380 -24.52 -0.94 -14.76
CA ARG A 380 -23.08 -1.29 -14.81
C ARG A 380 -22.60 -1.58 -16.23
N CYS A 381 -23.37 -2.32 -17.03
CA CYS A 381 -23.02 -2.58 -18.44
C CYS A 381 -23.01 -1.29 -19.26
N ARG A 382 -24.03 -0.42 -19.09
CA ARG A 382 -24.06 0.91 -19.73
C ARG A 382 -22.86 1.77 -19.33
N TYR A 383 -22.46 1.71 -18.07
CA TYR A 383 -21.30 2.45 -17.57
C TYR A 383 -20.00 1.98 -18.20
N ILE A 384 -19.78 0.66 -18.30
CA ILE A 384 -18.59 0.09 -18.95
C ILE A 384 -18.55 0.49 -20.44
N LEU A 385 -19.69 0.41 -21.14
CA LEU A 385 -19.80 0.84 -22.55
C LEU A 385 -19.51 2.34 -22.72
N LYS A 386 -19.98 3.19 -21.80
CA LYS A 386 -19.75 4.63 -21.85
C LYS A 386 -18.26 5.00 -21.84
N TYR A 387 -17.44 4.23 -21.12
CA TYR A 387 -16.00 4.48 -20.97
C TYR A 387 -15.17 3.35 -21.60
N GLU A 388 -15.66 2.78 -22.69
CA GLU A 388 -15.09 1.56 -23.27
C GLU A 388 -13.63 1.70 -23.70
N ILE A 389 -13.24 2.88 -24.19
CA ILE A 389 -11.86 3.20 -24.58
C ILE A 389 -10.87 2.89 -23.46
N GLY A 390 -11.23 3.21 -22.20
CA GLY A 390 -10.38 3.00 -21.04
C GLY A 390 -10.08 1.53 -20.71
N LEU A 391 -10.80 0.57 -21.30
CA LEU A 391 -10.47 -0.85 -21.16
C LEU A 391 -9.28 -1.27 -22.02
N TRP A 392 -8.96 -0.52 -23.08
CA TRP A 392 -8.06 -0.96 -24.16
C TRP A 392 -6.85 -0.07 -24.39
N VAL A 393 -6.60 0.92 -23.52
CA VAL A 393 -5.46 1.86 -23.61
C VAL A 393 -4.12 1.12 -23.76
N PHE A 394 -3.95 0.00 -23.06
CA PHE A 394 -2.74 -0.84 -23.15
C PHE A 394 -2.42 -1.36 -24.56
N LEU A 395 -3.39 -1.42 -25.49
CA LEU A 395 -3.16 -1.85 -26.87
C LEU A 395 -2.30 -0.84 -27.67
N ASN A 396 -2.35 0.44 -27.27
CA ASN A 396 -1.66 1.54 -27.94
C ASN A 396 -0.48 2.07 -27.12
N HIS A 397 -0.38 1.70 -25.84
CA HIS A 397 0.69 2.12 -24.93
C HIS A 397 1.40 0.89 -24.34
N PRO A 398 2.46 0.38 -25.01
CA PRO A 398 3.23 -0.77 -24.55
C PRO A 398 3.74 -0.60 -23.12
N GLY A 399 3.68 -1.68 -22.33
CA GLY A 399 4.09 -1.68 -20.92
C GLY A 399 3.01 -1.20 -19.94
N THR A 400 1.85 -0.76 -20.42
CA THR A 400 0.69 -0.45 -19.56
C THR A 400 0.09 -1.74 -19.00
N PRO A 401 0.03 -1.92 -17.67
CA PRO A 401 -0.53 -3.13 -17.07
C PRO A 401 -2.06 -3.14 -17.13
N LEU A 402 -2.65 -4.34 -17.21
CA LEU A 402 -4.11 -4.53 -17.16
C LEU A 402 -4.73 -4.25 -15.78
N THR A 403 -3.91 -4.15 -14.73
CA THR A 403 -4.37 -4.03 -13.34
C THR A 403 -3.66 -2.90 -12.61
N ASN A 404 -4.33 -2.37 -11.59
CA ASN A 404 -3.77 -1.37 -10.69
C ASN A 404 -3.10 -2.00 -9.45
N ASN A 405 -2.61 -3.24 -9.57
CA ASN A 405 -1.97 -3.98 -8.47
C ASN A 405 -0.78 -3.22 -7.87
N GLU A 406 -0.11 -2.38 -8.65
CA GLU A 406 0.99 -1.55 -8.17
C GLU A 406 0.56 -0.56 -7.10
N ALA A 407 -0.50 0.24 -7.36
CA ALA A 407 -1.04 1.15 -6.36
C ALA A 407 -1.59 0.39 -5.15
N GLU A 408 -2.32 -0.71 -5.37
CA GLU A 408 -2.87 -1.54 -4.28
C GLU A 408 -1.76 -2.09 -3.36
N ARG A 409 -0.63 -2.52 -3.93
CA ARG A 409 0.53 -2.99 -3.14
C ARG A 409 1.14 -1.86 -2.33
N CYS A 410 1.37 -0.69 -2.94
CA CYS A 410 1.96 0.45 -2.26
C CYS A 410 1.04 1.03 -1.16
N LEU A 411 -0.29 0.94 -1.34
CA LEU A 411 -1.29 1.37 -0.34
C LEU A 411 -1.35 0.44 0.87
N ARG A 412 -0.82 -0.78 0.78
CA ARG A 412 -0.96 -1.76 1.85
C ARG A 412 -0.39 -1.28 3.19
N GLY A 413 0.72 -0.54 3.17
CA GLY A 413 1.31 0.05 4.36
C GLY A 413 0.35 1.03 5.07
N SER A 414 -0.29 1.92 4.31
CA SER A 414 -1.25 2.89 4.86
C SER A 414 -2.51 2.19 5.38
N VAL A 415 -2.99 1.15 4.70
CA VAL A 415 -4.14 0.33 5.13
C VAL A 415 -3.85 -0.43 6.43
N ILE A 416 -2.66 -1.01 6.58
CA ILE A 416 -2.24 -1.71 7.81
C ILE A 416 -2.15 -0.70 8.95
N MET A 417 -1.49 0.43 8.73
CA MET A 417 -1.35 1.47 9.75
C MET A 417 -2.72 2.01 10.19
N ARG A 418 -3.67 2.21 9.27
CA ARG A 418 -5.05 2.59 9.58
C ARG A 418 -5.74 1.56 10.48
N LYS A 419 -5.53 0.26 10.27
CA LYS A 419 -6.12 -0.78 11.13
C LYS A 419 -5.54 -0.80 12.55
N ILE A 420 -4.25 -0.49 12.69
CA ILE A 420 -3.56 -0.49 13.99
C ILE A 420 -3.88 0.79 14.78
N CYS A 421 -3.95 1.93 14.09
CA CYS A 421 -4.05 3.25 14.74
C CYS A 421 -5.40 3.94 14.57
N TYR A 422 -6.35 3.33 13.84
CA TYR A 422 -7.70 3.85 13.53
C TYR A 422 -7.77 5.19 12.77
N GLY A 423 -6.64 5.73 12.31
CA GLY A 423 -6.58 7.05 11.68
C GLY A 423 -5.51 7.93 12.31
N THR A 424 -5.56 9.23 12.07
CA THR A 424 -4.71 10.26 12.72
C THR A 424 -5.54 11.10 13.69
N SER A 425 -4.89 11.83 14.59
CA SER A 425 -5.58 12.80 15.47
C SER A 425 -5.21 14.26 15.17
N SER A 426 -4.41 14.54 14.14
CA SER A 426 -3.98 15.90 13.79
C SER A 426 -3.47 16.00 12.34
N ASP A 427 -3.44 17.23 11.82
CA ASP A 427 -2.81 17.58 10.53
C ASP A 427 -1.32 17.23 10.49
N ARG A 428 -0.61 17.46 11.61
CA ARG A 428 0.78 17.05 11.78
C ARG A 428 0.96 15.54 11.55
N GLY A 429 0.06 14.73 12.10
CA GLY A 429 0.06 13.28 11.91
C GLY A 429 -0.22 12.86 10.47
N GLU A 430 -1.10 13.58 9.76
CA GLU A 430 -1.39 13.33 8.34
C GLU A 430 -0.21 13.64 7.44
N LYS A 431 0.44 14.78 7.66
CA LYS A 431 1.67 15.17 6.97
C LYS A 431 2.77 14.16 7.21
N PHE A 432 2.97 13.73 8.46
CA PHE A 432 3.96 12.72 8.81
C PHE A 432 3.74 11.41 8.03
N ARG A 433 2.51 10.88 8.03
CA ARG A 433 2.19 9.65 7.28
C ARG A 433 2.42 9.81 5.79
N SER A 434 1.89 10.90 5.22
CA SER A 434 2.00 11.19 3.78
C SER A 434 3.47 11.20 3.34
N ARG A 435 4.32 11.94 4.07
CA ARG A 435 5.74 12.12 3.72
C ARG A 435 6.57 10.88 3.98
N LEU A 436 6.45 10.31 5.18
CA LEU A 436 7.27 9.16 5.55
C LEU A 436 6.93 7.91 4.72
N LEU A 437 5.65 7.62 4.49
CA LEU A 437 5.27 6.46 3.67
C LEU A 437 5.67 6.64 2.20
N SER A 438 5.63 7.87 1.66
CA SER A 438 6.17 8.15 0.31
C SER A 438 7.66 7.79 0.22
N VAL A 439 8.46 8.23 1.20
CA VAL A 439 9.90 7.93 1.27
C VAL A 439 10.14 6.43 1.45
N VAL A 440 9.40 5.78 2.37
CA VAL A 440 9.56 4.34 2.66
C VAL A 440 9.22 3.47 1.45
N GLU A 441 8.08 3.72 0.79
CA GLU A 441 7.69 2.93 -0.38
C GLU A 441 8.61 3.20 -1.58
N THR A 442 9.10 4.43 -1.76
CA THR A 442 10.13 4.75 -2.75
C THR A 442 11.45 4.01 -2.46
N CYS A 443 11.90 3.97 -1.19
CA CYS A 443 13.08 3.20 -0.80
C CYS A 443 12.91 1.71 -1.16
N LYS A 444 11.74 1.11 -0.90
CA LYS A 444 11.47 -0.29 -1.27
C LYS A 444 11.59 -0.52 -2.77
N LYS A 445 11.01 0.36 -3.61
CA LYS A 445 11.13 0.27 -5.07
C LYS A 445 12.57 0.34 -5.55
N ARG A 446 13.35 1.24 -4.95
CA ARG A 446 14.76 1.47 -5.30
C ARG A 446 15.73 0.52 -4.58
N LYS A 447 15.23 -0.43 -3.78
CA LYS A 447 16.02 -1.36 -2.96
C LYS A 447 17.01 -0.63 -2.01
N LEU A 448 16.61 0.54 -1.51
CA LEU A 448 17.37 1.35 -0.57
C LEU A 448 16.89 1.09 0.86
N SER A 449 17.79 1.25 1.83
CA SER A 449 17.46 1.19 3.26
C SER A 449 16.69 2.45 3.69
N PRO A 450 15.43 2.34 4.14
CA PRO A 450 14.66 3.51 4.58
C PRO A 450 15.30 4.22 5.77
N ILE A 451 15.92 3.47 6.70
CA ILE A 451 16.59 4.06 7.86
C ILE A 451 17.83 4.85 7.46
N THR A 452 18.58 4.36 6.47
CA THR A 452 19.77 5.07 5.96
C THR A 452 19.37 6.36 5.25
N VAL A 453 18.34 6.30 4.40
CA VAL A 453 17.83 7.47 3.65
C VAL A 453 17.29 8.54 4.60
N VAL A 454 16.41 8.15 5.53
CA VAL A 454 15.83 9.08 6.52
C VAL A 454 16.92 9.67 7.42
N SER A 455 17.90 8.86 7.84
CA SER A 455 19.03 9.34 8.64
C SER A 455 19.90 10.35 7.89
N LYS A 456 20.19 10.12 6.60
CA LYS A 456 20.98 11.05 5.80
C LYS A 456 20.31 12.42 5.72
N ILE A 457 19.00 12.46 5.47
CA ILE A 457 18.22 13.71 5.44
C ILE A 457 18.24 14.40 6.81
N ILE A 458 17.91 13.69 7.88
CA ILE A 458 17.79 14.28 9.21
C ILE A 458 19.15 14.80 9.69
N THR A 459 20.24 14.04 9.49
CA THR A 459 21.59 14.48 9.87
C THR A 459 21.99 15.76 9.14
N ALA A 460 21.74 15.85 7.84
CA ALA A 460 22.05 17.06 7.07
C ALA A 460 21.25 18.28 7.56
N VAL A 461 19.94 18.12 7.79
CA VAL A 461 19.09 19.24 8.26
C VAL A 461 19.45 19.68 9.67
N VAL A 462 19.70 18.74 10.60
CA VAL A 462 20.11 19.07 11.98
C VAL A 462 21.50 19.71 12.00
N GLY A 463 22.42 19.22 11.17
CA GLY A 463 23.76 19.78 11.00
C GLY A 463 23.80 21.11 10.23
N LYS A 464 22.68 21.58 9.69
CA LYS A 464 22.58 22.76 8.82
C LYS A 464 23.47 22.66 7.57
N CYS A 465 23.62 21.46 7.03
CA CYS A 465 24.30 21.19 5.78
C CYS A 465 23.33 21.34 4.60
N GLU A 466 23.87 21.26 3.38
CA GLU A 466 23.07 21.17 2.16
C GLU A 466 22.09 19.99 2.21
N TYR A 467 20.88 20.19 1.68
CA TYR A 467 19.84 19.15 1.69
C TYR A 467 20.22 18.02 0.73
N PRO A 468 20.29 16.76 1.19
CA PRO A 468 20.78 15.69 0.34
C PRO A 468 19.70 15.26 -0.66
N ASP A 469 20.05 15.24 -1.94
CA ASP A 469 19.23 14.61 -2.97
C ASP A 469 19.39 13.08 -2.92
N VAL A 470 18.70 12.46 -1.97
CA VAL A 470 18.77 11.00 -1.71
C VAL A 470 18.22 10.14 -2.85
N PHE A 471 17.48 10.72 -3.79
CA PHE A 471 16.87 10.00 -4.90
C PHE A 471 17.30 10.54 -6.28
N GLY A 472 18.13 11.57 -6.37
CA GLY A 472 18.48 12.16 -7.66
C GLY A 472 17.27 12.80 -8.36
N LEU A 473 16.36 13.40 -7.59
CA LEU A 473 15.08 13.96 -8.07
C LEU A 473 14.97 15.47 -7.90
N MET A 474 15.94 16.11 -7.23
CA MET A 474 15.90 17.54 -6.98
C MET A 474 16.58 18.23 -8.15
N SER A 475 15.87 19.13 -8.83
CA SER A 475 16.47 19.99 -9.85
C SER A 475 17.58 20.83 -9.21
N THR A 476 18.80 20.73 -9.73
CA THR A 476 19.92 21.61 -9.38
C THR A 476 19.61 23.06 -9.68
#